data_AF-A0A2I0D8Q9-F1
#
_entry.id   AF-A0A2I0D8Q9-F1
#
_cell.length_a   1.000
_cell.length_b   1.000
_cell.length_c   1.000
_cell.angle_alpha   90.00
_cell.angle_beta   90.00
_cell.angle_gamma   90.00
#
_symmetry.space_group_name_H-M   'P 1'
#
loop_
_entity.id
_entity.type
_entity.pdbx_description
1 polymer ?
#
loop_
_entity_poly.entity_id
_entity_poly.type
_entity_poly.pdbx_seq_one_letter_code
_entity_poly.pdbx_strand_id
1 'polypeptide(L)'
;MFLVPPSLVERYQTADDFGNPKEDKRFIHLEKYKNFGINVWDGTSADLRTEYVVDLNSHKLLQYESCRGLEGWTVINLDFDKFIEFKMQTFTEEETNELALESLEEKRKRFVYLWALIPMTRAIDTLVITLKNKDSYISKILREIYEENPDFIEWIE
;
A
#
# COMPACT_ATOMS: atom_id res chain seq x y z
N MET A 1 2.02 10.77 -3.32
CA MET A 1 1.11 9.64 -3.64
C MET A 1 0.99 8.77 -2.40
N PHE A 2 -0.23 8.41 -2.02
CA PHE A 2 -0.52 7.55 -0.87
C PHE A 2 -0.78 6.12 -1.32
N LEU A 3 -0.11 5.16 -0.70
CA LEU A 3 -0.29 3.74 -0.93
C LEU A 3 -0.84 3.10 0.35
N VAL A 4 -1.96 2.38 0.22
CA VAL A 4 -2.71 1.87 1.37
C VAL A 4 -2.89 0.35 1.32
N PRO A 5 -2.89 -0.34 2.48
CA PRO A 5 -3.17 -1.76 2.55
C PRO A 5 -4.69 -2.01 2.44
N PRO A 6 -5.10 -3.25 2.13
CA PRO A 6 -6.51 -3.63 2.10
C PRO A 6 -7.25 -3.33 3.41
N SER A 7 -6.57 -3.34 4.56
CA SER A 7 -7.15 -3.04 5.86
C SER A 7 -7.63 -1.59 6.04
N LEU A 8 -7.23 -0.67 5.15
CA LEU A 8 -7.70 0.72 5.15
C LEU A 8 -8.73 1.00 4.05
N VAL A 9 -9.30 -0.04 3.44
CA VAL A 9 -10.31 0.08 2.38
C VAL A 9 -11.55 -0.71 2.77
N GLU A 10 -12.68 -0.01 2.89
CA GLU A 10 -13.98 -0.62 3.16
C GLU A 10 -14.73 -0.91 1.87
N ARG A 11 -15.48 -2.02 1.86
CA ARG A 11 -16.38 -2.41 0.78
C ARG A 11 -17.81 -2.14 1.21
N TYR A 12 -18.63 -1.63 0.31
CA TYR A 12 -20.05 -1.46 0.55
C TYR A 12 -20.85 -1.71 -0.73
N GLN A 13 -22.12 -2.05 -0.52
CA GLN A 13 -23.10 -2.24 -1.57
C GLN A 13 -23.74 -0.89 -1.89
N THR A 14 -23.70 -0.52 -3.15
CA THR A 14 -24.37 0.65 -3.74
C THR A 14 -25.41 0.19 -4.76
N ALA A 15 -26.20 1.13 -5.28
CA ALA A 15 -27.02 0.90 -6.45
C ALA A 15 -26.42 1.70 -7.62
N ASP A 16 -26.38 1.11 -8.81
CA ASP A 16 -26.09 1.86 -10.04
C ASP A 16 -27.27 2.79 -10.42
N ASP A 17 -27.11 3.56 -11.49
CA ASP A 17 -28.16 4.48 -12.00
C ASP A 17 -29.46 3.75 -12.42
N PHE A 18 -29.42 2.42 -12.54
CA PHE A 18 -30.54 1.54 -12.89
C PHE A 18 -31.09 0.75 -11.69
N GLY A 19 -30.57 0.98 -10.48
CA GLY A 19 -31.00 0.31 -9.25
C GLY A 19 -30.39 -1.07 -9.02
N ASN A 20 -29.42 -1.52 -9.83
CA ASN A 20 -28.76 -2.81 -9.64
C ASN A 20 -27.68 -2.72 -8.54
N PRO A 21 -27.52 -3.78 -7.73
CA PRO A 21 -26.47 -3.81 -6.71
C PRO A 21 -25.08 -3.73 -7.35
N LYS A 22 -24.27 -2.81 -6.84
CA LYS A 22 -22.91 -2.53 -7.30
C LYS A 22 -21.97 -2.44 -6.10
N GLU A 23 -20.88 -3.19 -6.13
CA GLU A 23 -19.84 -3.09 -5.10
C GLU A 23 -18.98 -1.85 -5.34
N ASP A 24 -18.80 -1.02 -4.32
CA ASP A 24 -17.83 0.08 -4.32
C ASP A 24 -16.88 -0.08 -3.11
N LYS A 25 -15.74 0.60 -3.21
CA LYS A 25 -14.65 0.56 -2.24
C LYS A 25 -14.18 1.97 -1.94
N ARG A 26 -13.91 2.28 -0.67
CA ARG A 26 -13.34 3.58 -0.31
C ARG A 26 -12.32 3.48 0.78
N PHE A 27 -11.39 4.42 0.75
CA PHE A 27 -10.47 4.64 1.85
C PHE A 27 -11.23 5.09 3.11
N ILE A 28 -10.94 4.45 4.25
CA ILE A 28 -11.71 4.66 5.49
C ILE A 28 -11.50 6.04 6.16
N HIS A 29 -10.51 6.82 5.71
CA HIS A 29 -10.14 8.09 6.35
C HIS A 29 -10.22 9.31 5.42
N LEU A 30 -11.03 9.25 4.35
CA LEU A 30 -11.20 10.37 3.41
C LEU A 30 -11.56 11.69 4.12
N GLU A 31 -12.59 11.68 4.96
CA GLU A 31 -13.03 12.88 5.67
C GLU A 31 -11.95 13.42 6.63
N LYS A 32 -11.20 12.53 7.28
CA LYS A 32 -10.08 12.93 8.16
C LYS A 32 -9.00 13.64 7.38
N TYR A 33 -8.63 13.13 6.20
CA TYR A 33 -7.62 13.73 5.33
C TYR A 33 -8.07 15.09 4.81
N LYS A 34 -9.34 15.18 4.37
CA LYS A 34 -9.96 16.43 3.95
C LYS A 34 -9.96 17.48 5.05
N ASN A 35 -10.26 17.10 6.30
CA ASN A 35 -10.21 17.99 7.46
C ASN A 35 -8.79 18.48 7.80
N PHE A 36 -7.76 17.72 7.43
CA PHE A 36 -6.36 18.15 7.48
C PHE A 36 -5.92 18.98 6.27
N GLY A 37 -6.83 19.31 5.35
CA GLY A 37 -6.52 20.05 4.13
C GLY A 37 -5.82 19.19 3.07
N ILE A 38 -5.81 17.87 3.23
CA ILE A 38 -5.20 16.94 2.27
C ILE A 38 -6.29 16.50 1.29
N ASN A 39 -6.27 17.07 0.09
CA ASN A 39 -7.17 16.66 -0.97
C ASN A 39 -6.64 15.37 -1.62
N VAL A 40 -7.44 14.31 -1.65
CA VAL A 40 -7.05 13.02 -2.24
C VAL A 40 -8.02 12.61 -3.34
N TRP A 41 -7.46 12.14 -4.44
CA TRP A 41 -8.19 11.35 -5.42
C TRP A 41 -8.14 9.88 -4.97
N ASP A 42 -9.29 9.31 -4.65
CA ASP A 42 -9.40 7.95 -4.12
C ASP A 42 -9.51 6.91 -5.26
N GLY A 43 -8.36 6.41 -5.72
CA GLY A 43 -8.28 5.34 -6.70
C GLY A 43 -8.58 3.94 -6.14
N THR A 44 -9.03 3.83 -4.88
CA THR A 44 -9.60 2.58 -4.34
C THR A 44 -11.03 2.36 -4.81
N SER A 45 -11.76 3.45 -5.12
CA SER A 45 -13.12 3.39 -5.69
C SER A 45 -13.10 2.89 -7.12
N ALA A 46 -14.02 1.97 -7.42
CA ALA A 46 -14.17 1.39 -8.75
C ALA A 46 -14.62 2.46 -9.77
N ASP A 47 -15.38 3.45 -9.31
CA ASP A 47 -16.00 4.47 -10.15
C ASP A 47 -15.01 5.54 -10.58
N LEU A 48 -14.11 5.91 -9.67
CA LEU A 48 -13.08 6.91 -9.96
C LEU A 48 -11.95 6.34 -10.82
N ARG A 49 -11.80 5.02 -10.90
CA ARG A 49 -10.68 4.36 -11.58
C ARG A 49 -10.71 4.51 -13.11
N THR A 50 -11.87 4.86 -13.67
CA THR A 50 -12.03 5.19 -15.09
C THR A 50 -11.75 6.66 -15.39
N GLU A 51 -11.64 7.50 -14.37
CA GLU A 51 -11.41 8.94 -14.47
C GLU A 51 -9.94 9.26 -14.18
N TYR A 52 -9.37 10.17 -14.97
CA TYR A 52 -8.04 10.70 -14.72
C TYR A 52 -8.13 11.84 -13.69
N VAL A 53 -7.10 11.98 -12.86
CA VAL A 53 -7.01 13.10 -11.92
C VAL A 53 -6.93 14.41 -12.70
N VAL A 54 -7.98 15.22 -12.62
CA VAL A 54 -8.08 16.53 -13.29
C VAL A 54 -7.55 17.67 -12.43
N ASP A 55 -7.56 17.51 -11.11
CA ASP A 55 -7.08 18.51 -10.16
C ASP A 55 -5.59 18.31 -9.84
N LEU A 56 -4.78 19.30 -10.22
CA LEU A 56 -3.33 19.31 -9.97
C LEU A 56 -2.98 19.34 -8.47
N ASN A 57 -3.90 19.78 -7.61
CA ASN A 57 -3.70 19.82 -6.16
C ASN A 57 -4.18 18.54 -5.46
N SER A 58 -4.73 17.58 -6.20
CA SER A 58 -5.18 16.31 -5.63
C SER A 58 -4.06 15.29 -5.56
N HIS A 59 -3.90 14.66 -4.40
CA HIS A 59 -2.94 13.57 -4.21
C HIS A 59 -3.57 12.23 -4.60
N LYS A 60 -2.88 11.44 -5.43
CA LYS A 60 -3.31 10.07 -5.74
C LYS A 60 -3.25 9.19 -4.49
N LEU A 61 -4.35 8.54 -4.15
CA LEU A 61 -4.44 7.47 -3.15
C LEU A 61 -4.81 6.16 -3.84
N LEU A 62 -4.01 5.12 -3.63
CA LEU A 62 -4.12 3.84 -4.31
C LEU A 62 -3.87 2.69 -3.33
N GLN A 63 -4.45 1.52 -3.59
CA GLN A 63 -4.00 0.30 -2.89
C GLN A 63 -2.59 -0.09 -3.36
N TYR A 64 -1.79 -0.68 -2.47
CA TYR A 64 -0.42 -1.13 -2.79
C TYR A 64 -0.30 -1.92 -4.09
N GLU A 65 -1.26 -2.81 -4.38
CA GLU A 65 -1.20 -3.64 -5.59
C GLU A 65 -1.39 -2.85 -6.89
N SER A 66 -1.98 -1.65 -6.80
CA SER A 66 -2.29 -0.78 -7.92
C SER A 66 -1.19 0.24 -8.24
N CYS A 67 -0.05 0.22 -7.53
CA CYS A 67 1.03 1.18 -7.74
C CYS A 67 2.06 0.81 -8.82
N ARG A 68 1.94 -0.38 -9.43
CA ARG A 68 2.86 -0.82 -10.50
C ARG A 68 2.78 0.12 -11.69
N GLY A 69 3.94 0.51 -12.22
CA GLY A 69 4.04 1.46 -13.34
C GLY A 69 3.76 2.92 -12.99
N LEU A 70 3.54 3.25 -11.70
CA LEU A 70 3.38 4.62 -11.23
C LEU A 70 4.61 5.06 -10.45
N GLU A 71 4.89 6.36 -10.49
CA GLU A 71 5.97 6.99 -9.73
C GLU A 71 5.47 8.32 -9.17
N GLY A 72 6.12 8.80 -8.11
CA GLY A 72 5.84 10.10 -7.54
C GLY A 72 7.06 10.65 -6.80
N TRP A 73 7.17 11.98 -6.75
CA TRP A 73 8.22 12.68 -6.00
C TRP A 73 8.26 12.25 -4.54
N THR A 74 7.10 12.31 -3.88
CA THR A 74 6.91 11.80 -2.52
C THR A 74 5.89 10.66 -2.53
N VAL A 75 6.25 9.52 -1.96
CA VAL A 75 5.37 8.37 -1.78
C VAL A 75 5.22 8.06 -0.30
N ILE A 76 3.98 7.89 0.14
CA ILE A 76 3.62 7.57 1.51
C ILE A 76 3.05 6.17 1.55
N ASN A 77 3.81 5.23 2.10
CA ASN A 77 3.41 3.85 2.35
C ASN A 77 2.72 3.77 3.71
N LEU A 78 1.39 3.80 3.72
CA LEU A 78 0.61 3.70 4.95
C LEU A 78 0.56 2.26 5.46
N ASP A 79 0.69 2.09 6.77
CA ASP A 79 0.56 0.81 7.50
C ASP A 79 1.28 -0.34 6.76
N PHE A 80 2.56 -0.13 6.43
CA PHE A 80 3.33 -1.00 5.56
C PHE A 80 3.52 -2.41 6.14
N ASP A 81 3.65 -2.52 7.45
CA ASP A 81 3.63 -3.79 8.18
C ASP A 81 2.34 -4.58 7.91
N LYS A 82 1.18 -3.90 7.84
CA LYS A 82 -0.11 -4.55 7.53
C LYS A 82 -0.20 -5.04 6.10
N PHE A 83 0.45 -4.36 5.16
CA PHE A 83 0.56 -4.87 3.79
C PHE A 83 1.40 -6.15 3.72
N ILE A 84 2.53 -6.19 4.43
CA ILE A 84 3.39 -7.38 4.49
C ILE A 84 2.65 -8.54 5.18
N GLU A 85 1.99 -8.29 6.31
CA GLU A 85 1.15 -9.28 6.98
C GLU A 85 0.05 -9.83 6.07
N PHE A 86 -0.65 -8.96 5.34
CA PHE A 86 -1.66 -9.36 4.36
C PHE A 86 -1.07 -10.29 3.30
N LYS A 87 0.05 -9.91 2.67
CA LYS A 87 0.71 -10.74 1.64
C LYS A 87 1.21 -12.07 2.17
N MET A 88 1.66 -12.13 3.43
CA MET A 88 2.02 -13.40 4.10
C MET A 88 0.82 -14.33 4.30
N GLN A 89 -0.35 -13.77 4.59
CA GLN A 89 -1.58 -14.53 4.83
C GLN A 89 -2.26 -14.98 3.53
N THR A 90 -2.13 -14.20 2.45
CA THR A 90 -2.74 -14.49 1.16
C THR A 90 -1.79 -15.20 0.19
N PHE A 91 -0.60 -15.59 0.62
CA PHE A 91 0.31 -16.35 -0.21
C PHE A 91 -0.28 -17.74 -0.47
N THR A 92 -0.39 -18.07 -1.76
CA THR A 92 -0.77 -19.40 -2.24
C THR A 92 0.42 -19.97 -3.01
N GLU A 93 0.87 -21.17 -2.64
CA GLU A 93 1.92 -21.84 -3.40
C GLU A 93 1.36 -22.24 -4.77
N GLU A 94 2.07 -21.86 -5.82
CA GLU A 94 1.82 -22.39 -7.16
C GLU A 94 2.54 -23.74 -7.28
N GLU A 95 1.83 -24.78 -7.69
CA GLU A 95 2.45 -26.07 -8.02
C GLU A 95 3.32 -25.92 -9.26
N THR A 96 4.60 -25.65 -9.05
CA THR A 96 5.62 -25.73 -10.09
C THR A 96 6.25 -27.12 -10.06
N ASN A 97 6.26 -27.84 -11.19
CA ASN A 97 6.97 -29.13 -11.36
C ASN A 97 8.51 -29.03 -11.29
N GLU A 98 9.04 -27.96 -10.68
CA GLU A 98 10.46 -27.76 -10.47
C GLU A 98 10.92 -28.50 -9.21
N LEU A 99 12.12 -29.09 -9.25
CA LEU A 99 12.77 -29.60 -8.03
C LEU A 99 12.96 -28.42 -7.07
N ALA A 100 12.11 -28.34 -6.04
CA ALA A 100 12.14 -27.25 -5.07
C ALA A 100 13.43 -27.32 -4.24
N LEU A 101 14.37 -26.42 -4.52
CA LEU A 101 15.57 -26.18 -3.70
C LEU A 101 15.27 -25.29 -2.47
N GLU A 102 14.11 -24.63 -2.45
CA GLU A 102 13.65 -23.74 -1.38
C GLU A 102 12.53 -24.40 -0.58
N SER A 103 12.51 -24.16 0.74
CA SER A 103 11.38 -24.48 1.60
C SER A 103 10.17 -23.58 1.30
N LEU A 104 8.96 -24.03 1.69
CA LEU A 104 7.73 -23.26 1.54
C LEU A 104 7.83 -21.86 2.19
N GLU A 105 8.48 -21.77 3.34
CA GLU A 105 8.64 -20.51 4.07
C GLU A 105 9.59 -19.55 3.35
N GLU A 106 10.66 -20.05 2.74
CA GLU A 106 11.57 -19.23 1.92
C GLU A 106 10.86 -18.71 0.68
N LYS A 107 10.11 -19.55 -0.02
CA LYS A 107 9.27 -19.13 -1.16
C LYS A 107 8.29 -18.04 -0.77
N ARG A 108 7.58 -18.23 0.35
CA ARG A 108 6.61 -17.25 0.87
C ARG A 108 7.28 -15.92 1.19
N LYS A 109 8.39 -15.93 1.93
CA LYS A 109 9.15 -14.70 2.25
C LYS A 109 9.63 -14.00 0.99
N ARG A 110 10.21 -14.74 0.04
CA ARG A 110 10.68 -14.20 -1.24
C ARG A 110 9.55 -13.52 -2.00
N PHE A 111 8.40 -14.18 -2.14
CA PHE A 111 7.20 -13.60 -2.76
C PHE A 111 6.78 -12.30 -2.09
N VAL A 112 6.63 -12.31 -0.76
CA VAL A 112 6.16 -11.14 0.00
C VAL A 112 7.13 -9.97 -0.10
N TYR A 113 8.43 -10.22 0.02
CA TYR A 113 9.44 -9.15 -0.05
C TYR A 113 9.57 -8.58 -1.46
N LEU A 114 9.43 -9.39 -2.52
CA LEU A 114 9.34 -8.87 -3.89
C LEU A 114 8.11 -7.96 -4.06
N TRP A 115 6.98 -8.30 -3.44
CA TRP A 115 5.81 -7.42 -3.42
C TRP A 115 6.04 -6.13 -2.62
N ALA A 116 6.78 -6.21 -1.52
CA ALA A 116 7.14 -5.08 -0.67
C ALA A 116 8.09 -4.08 -1.37
N LEU A 117 8.98 -4.56 -2.25
CA LEU A 117 9.89 -3.72 -3.02
C LEU A 117 9.18 -2.81 -4.04
N ILE A 118 8.04 -3.25 -4.57
CA ILE A 118 7.29 -2.48 -5.58
C ILE A 118 6.91 -1.09 -5.05
N PRO A 119 6.19 -0.93 -3.93
CA PRO A 119 5.84 0.39 -3.42
C PRO A 119 7.05 1.20 -2.94
N MET A 120 8.10 0.55 -2.41
CA MET A 120 9.31 1.24 -1.96
C MET A 120 10.07 1.90 -3.11
N THR A 121 9.98 1.35 -4.32
CA THR A 121 10.65 1.88 -5.52
C THR A 121 9.79 2.85 -6.32
N ARG A 122 8.67 3.35 -5.78
CA ARG A 122 7.81 4.34 -6.46
C ARG A 122 8.21 5.79 -6.15
N ALA A 123 8.94 6.00 -5.06
CA ALA A 123 9.43 7.31 -4.67
C ALA A 123 10.62 7.70 -5.53
N ILE A 124 10.58 8.91 -6.10
CA ILE A 124 11.72 9.50 -6.82
C ILE A 124 12.67 10.17 -5.83
N ASP A 125 12.12 10.90 -4.85
CA ASP A 125 12.90 11.73 -3.93
C ASP A 125 12.68 11.33 -2.47
N THR A 126 11.42 11.29 -2.02
CA THR A 126 11.10 11.05 -0.60
C THR A 126 10.14 9.86 -0.43
N LEU A 127 10.55 8.89 0.38
CA LEU A 127 9.71 7.76 0.80
C LEU A 127 9.35 7.91 2.29
N VAL A 128 8.06 8.00 2.58
CA VAL A 128 7.52 7.97 3.95
C VAL A 128 6.91 6.60 4.20
N ILE A 129 7.28 5.94 5.29
CA ILE A 129 6.74 4.64 5.68
C ILE A 129 6.07 4.80 7.04
N THR A 130 4.78 4.47 7.14
CA THR A 130 4.10 4.39 8.43
C THR A 130 3.89 2.94 8.82
N LEU A 131 3.93 2.68 10.12
CA LEU A 131 3.77 1.35 10.69
C LEU A 131 2.60 1.38 11.66
N LYS A 132 1.75 0.34 11.61
CA LYS A 132 0.64 0.21 12.53
C LYS A 132 1.09 -0.40 13.86
N ASN A 133 2.00 -1.36 13.82
CA ASN A 133 2.57 -2.03 14.97
C ASN A 133 4.07 -1.73 15.09
N LYS A 134 4.42 -0.92 16.10
CA LYS A 134 5.80 -0.54 16.44
C LYS A 134 6.68 -1.72 16.86
N ASP A 135 6.09 -2.83 17.30
CA ASP A 135 6.81 -4.02 17.75
C ASP A 135 6.88 -5.11 16.67
N SER A 136 6.39 -4.82 15.45
CA SER A 136 6.43 -5.75 14.32
C SER A 136 7.87 -6.07 13.90
N TYR A 137 8.06 -7.24 13.27
CA TYR A 137 9.37 -7.62 12.69
C TYR A 137 9.88 -6.57 11.70
N ILE A 138 8.97 -5.98 10.91
CA ILE A 138 9.29 -4.93 9.94
C ILE A 138 9.73 -3.64 10.63
N SER A 139 9.08 -3.27 11.74
CA SER A 139 9.51 -2.11 12.54
C SER A 139 10.94 -2.26 13.05
N LYS A 140 11.30 -3.45 13.55
CA LYS A 140 12.66 -3.73 14.03
C LYS A 140 13.69 -3.61 12.92
N ILE A 141 13.43 -4.19 11.74
CA ILE A 141 14.31 -4.06 10.58
C ILE A 141 14.47 -2.60 10.17
N LEU A 142 13.38 -1.85 10.03
CA LEU A 142 13.44 -0.45 9.62
C LEU A 142 14.17 0.41 10.66
N ARG A 143 14.05 0.07 11.95
CA ARG A 143 14.77 0.75 13.03
C ARG A 143 16.26 0.48 12.95
N GLU A 144 16.67 -0.77 12.73
CA GLU A 144 18.08 -1.14 12.51
C GLU A 144 18.66 -0.38 11.30
N ILE A 145 17.92 -0.34 10.18
CA ILE A 145 18.34 0.39 8.97
C ILE A 145 18.49 1.90 9.24
N TYR A 146 17.56 2.49 9.99
CA TYR A 146 17.66 3.90 10.41
C TYR A 146 18.91 4.14 11.27
N GLU A 147 19.17 3.29 12.27
CA GLU A 147 20.31 3.42 13.18
C GLU A 147 21.65 3.30 12.43
N GLU A 148 21.70 2.52 11.36
CA GLU A 148 22.87 2.40 10.48
C GLU A 148 23.02 3.56 9.48
N ASN A 149 21.91 4.25 9.13
CA ASN A 149 21.87 5.28 8.07
C ASN A 149 21.14 6.57 8.50
N PRO A 150 21.54 7.23 9.60
CA PRO A 150 20.83 8.38 10.16
C PRO A 150 21.01 9.68 9.35
N ASP A 151 21.89 9.69 8.35
CA ASP A 151 22.19 10.86 7.51
C ASP A 151 21.12 11.14 6.44
N PHE A 152 20.34 10.13 6.05
CA PHE A 152 19.25 10.27 5.08
C PHE A 152 17.95 9.57 5.48
N ILE A 153 17.90 8.92 6.65
CA ILE A 153 16.67 8.33 7.21
C ILE A 153 16.32 9.07 8.49
N GLU A 154 15.07 9.55 8.57
CA GLU A 154 14.52 10.14 9.78
C GLU A 154 13.52 9.19 10.42
N TRP A 155 13.62 8.99 11.74
CA TRP A 155 12.66 8.23 12.52
C TRP A 155 11.80 9.18 13.37
N ILE A 156 10.48 9.10 13.19
CA ILE A 156 9.49 9.90 13.92
C ILE A 156 8.70 8.96 14.85
N GLU A 157 8.63 9.31 16.13
CA GLU A 157 7.92 8.55 17.18
C GLU A 157 6.41 8.87 17.25
#